data_AF-A0A1G3TF95-F1
#
_entry.id   AF-A0A1G3TF95-F1
#
_cell.length_a   1.000
_cell.length_b   1.000
_cell.length_c   1.000
_cell.angle_alpha   90.00
_cell.angle_beta   90.00
_cell.angle_gamma   90.00
#
_symmetry.space_group_name_H-M   'P 1'
#
loop_
_entity.id
_entity.type
_entity.pdbx_description
1 polymer ?
#
loop_
_entity_poly.entity_id
_entity_poly.type
_entity_poly.pdbx_seq_one_letter_code
_entity_poly.pdbx_strand_id
1 'polypeptide(L)'
;MKTFKLLLLLLLFTQFLDAQTPFDLSGIKSYYPVVEINTDKIDKKYKQILLDMIAKKSAELGIGTKNFSSRSLALLISFTSVGDTVALKMELLIGEPALRMDAKEEVFVISYMSGRTFVVENLESDLLDNAEELLEKFAVQYKEDNL
;
A
#
# COMPACT_ATOMS: atom_id res chain seq x y z
N MET A 1 9.56 -14.31 -44.02
CA MET A 1 8.85 -15.07 -42.96
C MET A 1 9.65 -15.26 -41.67
N LYS A 2 10.93 -15.68 -41.70
CA LYS A 2 11.72 -15.90 -40.47
C LYS A 2 11.88 -14.64 -39.61
N THR A 3 12.14 -13.50 -40.24
CA THR A 3 12.26 -12.19 -39.58
C THR A 3 10.95 -11.72 -38.94
N PHE A 4 9.82 -11.93 -39.63
CA PHE A 4 8.49 -11.60 -39.11
C PHE A 4 8.12 -12.45 -37.88
N LYS A 5 8.44 -13.76 -37.91
CA LYS A 5 8.23 -14.65 -36.75
C LYS A 5 9.09 -14.25 -35.55
N LEU A 6 10.33 -13.82 -35.79
CA LEU A 6 11.22 -13.33 -34.73
C LEU A 6 10.71 -12.02 -34.10
N LEU A 7 10.22 -11.09 -34.93
CA LEU A 7 9.59 -9.86 -34.46
C LEU A 7 8.37 -10.14 -33.57
N LEU A 8 7.52 -11.08 -33.99
CA LEU A 8 6.30 -11.46 -33.27
C LEU A 8 6.63 -12.14 -31.92
N LEU A 9 7.70 -12.93 -31.88
CA LEU A 9 8.22 -13.52 -30.65
C LEU A 9 8.74 -12.45 -29.67
N LEU A 10 9.47 -11.46 -30.18
CA LEU A 10 10.00 -10.35 -29.37
C LEU A 10 8.89 -9.48 -28.77
N LEU A 11 7.80 -9.25 -29.50
CA LEU A 11 6.62 -8.52 -29.01
C LEU A 11 5.85 -9.27 -27.91
N LEU A 12 5.91 -10.60 -27.89
CA LEU A 12 5.34 -11.40 -26.79
C LEU A 12 6.20 -11.27 -25.53
N PHE A 13 7.53 -11.19 -25.66
CA PHE A 13 8.43 -11.01 -24.52
C PHE A 13 8.31 -9.62 -23.87
N THR A 14 7.92 -8.58 -24.61
CA THR A 14 7.68 -7.26 -24.02
C THR A 14 6.50 -7.22 -23.05
N GLN A 15 5.59 -8.20 -23.11
CA GLN A 15 4.50 -8.31 -22.13
C GLN A 15 4.95 -8.82 -20.76
N PHE A 16 6.18 -9.35 -20.64
CA PHE A 16 6.77 -9.80 -19.37
C PHE A 16 7.78 -8.79 -18.80
N LEU A 17 7.94 -7.62 -19.43
CA LEU A 17 8.83 -6.54 -18.97
C LEU A 17 8.14 -5.55 -18.03
N ASP A 18 7.19 -6.02 -17.22
CA ASP A 18 6.76 -5.27 -16.05
C ASP A 18 7.87 -5.36 -14.99
N ALA A 19 8.86 -4.48 -15.09
CA ALA A 19 9.73 -4.14 -13.96
C ALA A 19 8.92 -3.32 -12.94
N GLN A 20 7.84 -3.90 -12.41
CA GLN A 20 7.36 -3.46 -11.11
C GLN A 20 8.46 -3.83 -10.13
N THR A 21 8.95 -2.86 -9.36
CA THR A 21 9.63 -3.17 -8.11
C THR A 21 8.74 -4.15 -7.37
N PRO A 22 9.16 -5.41 -7.14
CA PRO A 22 8.31 -6.35 -6.43
C PRO A 22 8.21 -5.80 -5.02
N PHE A 23 7.08 -5.18 -4.72
CA PHE A 23 6.65 -5.08 -3.34
C PHE A 23 6.51 -6.52 -2.85
N ASP A 24 7.27 -6.85 -1.82
CA ASP A 24 7.35 -8.21 -1.29
C ASP A 24 6.86 -8.16 0.15
N LEU A 25 5.75 -8.83 0.40
CA LEU A 25 5.14 -8.95 1.72
C LEU A 25 5.55 -10.26 2.44
N SER A 26 6.48 -11.03 1.88
CA SER A 26 6.94 -12.30 2.43
C SER A 26 7.50 -12.14 3.84
N GLY A 27 7.09 -13.03 4.76
CA GLY A 27 7.69 -13.13 6.09
C GLY A 27 7.32 -12.00 7.07
N ILE A 28 6.38 -11.13 6.72
CA ILE A 28 5.86 -10.11 7.62
C ILE A 28 4.99 -10.74 8.71
N LYS A 29 5.53 -10.83 9.93
CA LYS A 29 4.81 -11.38 11.10
C LYS A 29 4.14 -10.32 11.96
N SER A 30 4.65 -9.09 11.92
CA SER A 30 4.14 -7.97 12.71
C SER A 30 4.57 -6.62 12.14
N TYR A 31 3.72 -5.61 12.29
CA TYR A 31 4.02 -4.21 12.00
C TYR A 31 3.35 -3.27 13.00
N TYR A 32 3.86 -2.05 13.10
CA TYR A 32 3.21 -0.98 13.85
C TYR A 32 2.21 -0.25 12.95
N PRO A 33 0.90 -0.27 13.26
CA PRO A 33 -0.09 0.44 12.46
C PRO A 33 -0.03 1.95 12.70
N VAL A 34 -0.03 2.73 11.63
CA VAL A 34 0.01 4.20 11.67
C VAL A 34 -1.09 4.74 10.77
N VAL A 35 -1.87 5.70 11.27
CA VAL A 35 -2.82 6.47 10.46
C VAL A 35 -2.46 7.94 10.61
N GLU A 36 -2.20 8.60 9.49
CA GLU A 36 -1.90 10.03 9.45
C GLU A 36 -2.89 10.76 8.54
N ILE A 37 -3.57 11.76 9.12
CA ILE A 37 -4.59 12.56 8.45
C ILE A 37 -4.04 13.99 8.35
N ASN A 38 -3.45 14.30 7.21
CA ASN A 38 -2.78 15.57 6.92
C ASN A 38 -3.78 16.61 6.39
N THR A 39 -4.89 16.81 7.11
CA THR A 39 -5.94 17.77 6.76
C THR A 39 -6.82 18.04 7.98
N ASP A 40 -7.35 19.26 8.08
CA ASP A 40 -8.35 19.66 9.08
C ASP A 40 -9.79 19.34 8.67
N LYS A 41 -10.01 18.98 7.40
CA LYS A 41 -11.34 18.66 6.85
C LYS A 41 -11.90 17.30 7.27
N ILE A 42 -11.10 16.48 7.95
CA ILE A 42 -11.49 15.14 8.42
C ILE A 42 -11.44 15.11 9.94
N ASP A 43 -12.54 14.71 10.56
CA ASP A 43 -12.64 14.62 12.00
C ASP A 43 -11.63 13.61 12.58
N LYS A 44 -10.97 13.97 13.68
CA LYS A 44 -9.98 13.13 14.37
C LYS A 44 -10.54 11.77 14.79
N LYS A 45 -11.86 11.64 14.98
CA LYS A 45 -12.53 10.35 15.28
C LYS A 45 -12.18 9.28 14.23
N TYR A 46 -12.03 9.65 12.96
CA TYR A 46 -11.75 8.71 11.89
C TYR A 46 -10.35 8.09 12.02
N LYS A 47 -9.39 8.75 12.68
CA LYS A 47 -8.06 8.17 12.93
C LYS A 47 -8.17 6.86 13.71
N GLN A 48 -9.00 6.83 14.76
CA GLN A 48 -9.19 5.61 15.56
C GLN A 48 -9.96 4.55 14.77
N ILE A 49 -11.01 4.93 14.04
CA ILE A 49 -11.79 4.00 13.22
C ILE A 49 -10.89 3.29 12.19
N LEU A 50 -10.04 4.05 11.50
CA LEU A 50 -9.11 3.50 10.50
C LEU A 50 -8.03 2.62 11.14
N LEU A 51 -7.53 2.98 12.33
CA LEU A 51 -6.62 2.11 13.09
C LEU A 51 -7.28 0.77 13.45
N ASP A 52 -8.55 0.81 13.85
CA ASP A 52 -9.32 -0.38 14.19
C ASP A 52 -9.56 -1.26 12.94
N MET A 53 -9.82 -0.64 11.77
CA MET A 53 -9.92 -1.34 10.49
C MET A 53 -8.61 -2.05 10.13
N ILE A 54 -7.47 -1.34 10.24
CA ILE A 54 -6.14 -1.94 10.03
C ILE A 54 -5.97 -3.13 10.98
N ALA A 55 -6.18 -2.93 12.29
CA ALA A 55 -5.99 -3.96 13.29
C ALA A 55 -6.88 -5.19 13.06
N LYS A 56 -8.13 -4.99 12.65
CA LYS A 56 -9.05 -6.06 12.28
C LYS A 56 -8.52 -6.85 11.08
N LYS A 57 -8.13 -6.17 9.99
CA LYS A 57 -7.57 -6.84 8.81
C LYS A 57 -6.27 -7.58 9.14
N SER A 58 -5.38 -6.97 9.93
CA SER A 58 -4.15 -7.63 10.40
C SER A 58 -4.45 -8.91 11.17
N ALA A 59 -5.45 -8.88 12.05
CA ALA A 59 -5.85 -10.05 12.84
C ALA A 59 -6.42 -11.17 11.94
N GLU A 60 -7.20 -10.83 10.92
CA GLU A 60 -7.69 -11.78 9.90
C GLU A 60 -6.53 -12.47 9.15
N LEU A 61 -5.41 -11.76 8.96
CA LEU A 61 -4.20 -12.26 8.30
C LEU A 61 -3.19 -12.91 9.27
N GLY A 62 -3.46 -12.93 10.58
CA GLY A 62 -2.54 -13.44 11.59
C GLY A 62 -1.31 -12.55 11.83
N ILE A 63 -1.35 -11.27 11.44
CA ILE A 63 -0.26 -10.31 11.59
C ILE A 63 -0.38 -9.57 12.93
N GLY A 64 0.69 -9.54 13.72
CA GLY A 64 0.71 -8.85 15.02
C GLY A 64 0.83 -7.32 14.91
N THR A 65 0.00 -6.59 15.67
CA THR A 65 -0.02 -5.10 15.67
C THR A 65 0.19 -4.44 17.04
N LYS A 66 0.29 -5.22 18.12
CA LYS A 66 0.27 -4.72 19.51
C LYS A 66 1.63 -4.28 20.06
N ASN A 67 2.72 -4.78 19.50
CA ASN A 67 4.08 -4.48 19.94
C ASN A 67 4.73 -3.51 18.96
N PHE A 68 5.62 -2.65 19.46
CA PHE A 68 6.48 -1.85 18.60
C PHE A 68 7.24 -2.77 17.64
N SER A 69 7.16 -2.46 16.35
CA SER A 69 7.83 -3.18 15.28
C SER A 69 8.74 -2.19 14.56
N SER A 70 9.89 -2.66 14.08
CA SER A 70 10.78 -1.85 13.23
C SER A 70 10.14 -1.49 11.90
N ARG A 71 9.10 -2.23 11.49
CA ARG A 71 8.28 -1.91 10.32
C ARG A 71 6.96 -1.27 10.70
N SER A 72 6.48 -0.38 9.85
CA SER A 72 5.20 0.31 10.02
C SER A 72 4.31 0.10 8.81
N LEU A 73 3.03 -0.23 9.02
CA LEU A 73 1.99 -0.12 8.01
C LEU A 73 1.31 1.24 8.19
N ALA A 74 1.55 2.17 7.28
CA ALA A 74 1.05 3.53 7.34
C ALA A 74 -0.08 3.75 6.34
N LEU A 75 -1.21 4.27 6.82
CA LEU A 75 -2.27 4.85 6.00
C LEU A 75 -2.18 6.37 6.07
N LEU A 76 -1.79 7.00 4.97
CA LEU A 76 -1.64 8.44 4.83
C LEU A 76 -2.83 9.00 4.07
N ILE A 77 -3.48 10.02 4.62
CA ILE A 77 -4.67 10.65 4.06
C ILE A 77 -4.43 12.15 3.95
N SER A 78 -4.68 12.71 2.78
CA SER A 78 -4.50 14.15 2.51
C SER A 78 -5.44 14.62 1.42
N PHE A 79 -5.70 15.92 1.32
CA PHE A 79 -6.33 16.49 0.13
C PHE A 79 -5.27 16.98 -0.85
N THR A 80 -5.51 16.76 -2.14
CA THR A 80 -4.68 17.27 -3.23
C THR A 80 -5.54 17.93 -4.29
N SER A 81 -4.98 18.89 -5.02
CA SER A 81 -5.64 19.48 -6.19
C SER A 81 -5.35 18.64 -7.44
N VAL A 82 -6.40 18.35 -8.21
CA VAL A 82 -6.33 17.71 -9.52
C VAL A 82 -7.03 18.64 -10.50
N GLY A 83 -6.23 19.48 -11.18
CA GLY A 83 -6.76 20.63 -11.93
C GLY A 83 -7.47 21.60 -10.98
N ASP A 84 -8.72 21.94 -11.29
CA ASP A 84 -9.56 22.84 -10.49
C ASP A 84 -10.36 22.10 -9.39
N THR A 85 -10.21 20.78 -9.28
CA THR A 85 -10.96 19.94 -8.33
C THR A 85 -10.10 19.57 -7.14
N VAL A 86 -10.69 19.62 -5.94
CA VAL A 86 -10.07 19.10 -4.71
C VAL A 86 -10.44 17.64 -4.54
N ALA A 87 -9.43 16.76 -4.47
CA ALA A 87 -9.58 15.32 -4.34
C ALA A 87 -8.93 14.82 -3.04
N LEU A 88 -9.46 13.74 -2.48
CA LEU A 88 -8.85 13.04 -1.37
C LEU A 88 -7.83 12.02 -1.92
N LYS A 89 -6.61 12.07 -1.40
CA LYS A 89 -5.54 11.12 -1.68
C LYS A 89 -5.33 10.24 -0.46
N MET A 90 -5.33 8.92 -0.68
CA MET A 90 -5.06 7.92 0.35
C MET A 90 -3.99 6.96 -0.11
N GLU A 91 -3.02 6.68 0.76
CA GLU A 91 -1.87 5.83 0.48
C GLU A 91 -1.64 4.88 1.66
N LEU A 92 -1.67 3.58 1.38
CA LEU A 92 -1.30 2.51 2.30
C LEU A 92 0.09 2.01 1.93
N LEU A 93 1.03 2.04 2.86
CA LEU A 93 2.42 1.64 2.62
C LEU A 93 3.03 0.87 3.78
N ILE A 94 3.95 -0.05 3.48
CA ILE A 94 4.85 -0.62 4.49
C ILE A 94 6.23 0.02 4.32
N GLY A 95 6.69 0.63 5.40
CA GLY A 95 8.05 1.11 5.53
C GLY A 95 8.82 0.27 6.56
N GLU A 96 10.01 -0.19 6.19
CA GLU A 96 10.85 -0.99 7.08
C GLU A 96 12.35 -0.79 6.84
N PRO A 97 13.20 -1.03 7.85
CA PRO A 97 14.63 -1.16 7.61
C PRO A 97 14.95 -2.43 6.83
N ALA A 98 15.80 -2.32 5.83
CA ALA A 98 16.35 -3.42 5.06
C ALA A 98 17.87 -3.28 4.91
N LEU A 99 18.58 -4.41 4.81
CA LEU A 99 20.02 -4.43 4.58
C LEU A 99 20.30 -4.33 3.08
N ARG A 100 21.01 -3.29 2.65
CA ARG A 100 21.54 -3.19 1.28
C ARG A 100 22.76 -4.09 1.16
N MET A 101 22.61 -5.25 0.52
CA MET A 101 23.65 -6.30 0.48
C MET A 101 25.02 -5.82 -0.05
N ASP A 102 25.04 -4.99 -1.09
CA ASP A 102 26.28 -4.52 -1.71
C ASP A 102 27.06 -3.55 -0.81
N ALA A 103 26.35 -2.71 -0.05
CA ALA A 103 26.94 -1.69 0.81
C ALA A 103 27.07 -2.15 2.28
N LYS A 104 26.37 -3.21 2.67
CA LYS A 104 26.20 -3.67 4.06
C LYS A 104 25.66 -2.59 5.00
N GLU A 105 24.83 -1.70 4.46
CA GLU A 105 24.21 -0.59 5.18
C GLU A 105 22.72 -0.86 5.38
N GLU A 106 22.20 -0.47 6.55
CA GLU A 106 20.77 -0.46 6.83
C GLU A 106 20.14 0.77 6.15
N VAL A 107 19.15 0.53 5.30
CA VAL A 107 18.42 1.57 4.58
C VAL A 107 16.93 1.40 4.85
N PHE A 108 16.21 2.51 4.93
CA PHE A 108 14.76 2.46 5.01
C PHE A 108 14.18 2.24 3.61
N VAL A 109 13.31 1.25 3.46
CA VAL A 109 12.67 0.89 2.19
C VAL A 109 11.16 0.91 2.33
N ILE A 110 10.49 1.10 1.20
CA ILE A 110 9.05 0.89 1.07
C ILE A 110 8.86 -0.49 0.43
N SER A 111 8.46 -1.47 1.23
CA SER A 111 8.22 -2.85 0.78
C SER A 111 6.80 -3.09 0.28
N TYR A 112 5.90 -2.13 0.48
CA TYR A 112 4.57 -2.11 -0.10
C TYR A 112 4.07 -0.69 -0.29
N MET A 113 3.37 -0.42 -1.39
CA MET A 113 2.64 0.83 -1.59
C MET A 113 1.41 0.59 -2.48
N SER A 114 0.26 1.03 -2.00
CA SER A 114 -0.98 1.10 -2.77
C SER A 114 -1.68 2.39 -2.42
N GLY A 115 -2.16 3.12 -3.42
CA GLY A 115 -2.77 4.41 -3.18
C GLY A 115 -3.77 4.77 -4.27
N ARG A 116 -4.61 5.74 -3.95
CA ARG A 116 -5.62 6.26 -4.86
C ARG A 116 -5.94 7.72 -4.57
N THR A 117 -6.45 8.39 -5.59
CA THR A 117 -6.95 9.77 -5.50
C THR A 117 -8.35 9.80 -6.08
N PHE A 118 -9.31 10.39 -5.35
CA PHE A 118 -10.72 10.41 -5.75
C PHE A 118 -11.42 11.67 -5.26
N VAL A 119 -12.49 12.06 -5.95
CA VAL A 119 -13.36 13.17 -5.53
C VAL A 119 -14.31 12.65 -4.47
N VAL A 120 -14.50 13.42 -3.41
CA VAL A 120 -15.37 13.05 -2.29
C VAL A 120 -16.80 13.53 -2.57
N GLU A 121 -17.74 12.59 -2.60
CA GLU A 121 -19.18 12.85 -2.65
C GLU A 121 -19.81 12.77 -1.25
N ASN A 122 -19.42 11.76 -0.48
CA ASN A 122 -19.78 11.60 0.92
C ASN A 122 -18.54 11.22 1.73
N LEU A 123 -18.05 12.17 2.53
CA LEU A 123 -16.79 12.02 3.25
C LEU A 123 -16.71 10.74 4.09
N GLU A 124 -17.78 10.37 4.79
CA GLU A 124 -17.73 9.22 5.68
C GLU A 124 -17.69 7.91 4.91
N SER A 125 -18.62 7.68 3.98
CA SER A 125 -18.63 6.45 3.19
C SER A 125 -17.38 6.36 2.32
N ASP A 126 -17.03 7.44 1.61
CA ASP A 126 -15.90 7.41 0.68
C ASP A 126 -14.59 7.16 1.42
N LEU A 127 -14.39 7.77 2.60
CA LEU A 127 -13.18 7.53 3.39
C LEU A 127 -13.06 6.06 3.82
N LEU A 128 -14.15 5.50 4.37
CA LEU A 128 -14.14 4.14 4.93
C LEU A 128 -14.10 3.07 3.83
N ASP A 129 -14.93 3.22 2.79
CA ASP A 129 -15.00 2.25 1.69
C ASP A 129 -13.68 2.19 0.92
N ASN A 130 -13.08 3.34 0.65
CA ASN A 130 -11.81 3.38 -0.05
C ASN A 130 -10.65 2.85 0.82
N ALA A 131 -10.72 3.00 2.15
CA ALA A 131 -9.73 2.44 3.08
C ALA A 131 -9.85 0.92 3.16
N GLU A 132 -11.08 0.39 3.22
CA GLU A 132 -11.33 -1.06 3.16
C GLU A 132 -10.78 -1.64 1.85
N GLU A 133 -11.00 -0.99 0.71
CA GLU A 133 -10.48 -1.48 -0.58
C GLU A 133 -8.94 -1.54 -0.62
N LEU A 134 -8.24 -0.55 -0.04
CA LEU A 134 -6.79 -0.58 0.08
C LEU A 134 -6.32 -1.73 0.97
N LEU A 135 -7.01 -1.97 2.08
CA LEU A 135 -6.72 -3.08 3.00
C LEU A 135 -7.01 -4.45 2.38
N GLU A 136 -8.04 -4.57 1.55
CA GLU A 136 -8.33 -5.79 0.79
C GLU A 136 -7.25 -6.07 -0.25
N LYS A 137 -6.80 -5.06 -0.99
CA LYS A 137 -5.66 -5.20 -1.92
C LYS A 137 -4.39 -5.65 -1.19
N PHE A 138 -4.10 -5.06 -0.04
CA PHE A 138 -3.00 -5.50 0.81
C PHE A 138 -3.17 -6.96 1.25
N ALA A 139 -4.37 -7.36 1.69
CA ALA A 139 -4.65 -8.71 2.14
C ALA A 139 -4.53 -9.76 1.03
N VAL A 140 -4.95 -9.43 -0.19
CA VAL A 140 -4.78 -10.29 -1.38
C VAL A 140 -3.30 -10.51 -1.66
N GLN A 141 -2.52 -9.43 -1.79
CA GLN A 141 -1.09 -9.54 -2.07
C GLN A 141 -0.34 -10.27 -0.93
N TYR A 142 -0.65 -9.97 0.32
CA TYR A 142 -0.03 -10.64 1.47
C TYR A 142 -0.25 -12.15 1.43
N LYS A 143 -1.47 -12.58 1.06
CA LYS A 143 -1.76 -14.01 0.88
C LYS A 143 -0.96 -14.59 -0.27
N GLU A 144 -0.97 -13.94 -1.44
CA GLU A 144 -0.24 -14.39 -2.64
C GLU A 144 1.26 -14.57 -2.36
N ASP A 145 1.88 -13.63 -1.65
CA ASP A 145 3.32 -13.66 -1.33
C ASP A 145 3.68 -14.70 -0.24
N ASN A 146 2.70 -15.18 0.54
CA ASN A 146 2.91 -16.12 1.65
C ASN A 146 2.16 -17.47 1.48
N LEU A 147 1.73 -17.80 0.24
CA LEU A 147 1.14 -19.10 -0.14
C LEU A 147 2.17 -20.24 -0.23
#